data_AF-A0A0F8UNW1-F1
#
_entry.id   AF-A0A0F8UNW1-F1
#
_cell.length_a   1.000
_cell.length_b   1.000
_cell.length_c   1.000
_cell.angle_alpha   90.00
_cell.angle_beta   90.00
_cell.angle_gamma   90.00
#
_symmetry.space_group_name_H-M   'P 1'
#
loop_
_entity.id
_entity.type
_entity.pdbx_description
1 polymer ?
#
loop_
_entity_poly.entity_id
_entity_poly.type
_entity_poly.pdbx_seq_one_letter_code
_entity_poly.pdbx_strand_id
1 'polypeptide(L)'
;MLSSVESNTQAAISALFVFLEAQGQGDYLGERITQLEHSLQCAHLARQSPEYGNDKEVVLAALLHDVGRFIPAANKMARMVGTDGKFIGRQSHEILGENYLRELGFSQKVCALVGAHVMAKRYLVATDKAYYDGLSETSKRTLGGVFTPEQIKEAQADRLLDAKLAVRRWDDQAKDPNFTAPPLEEYRQLAYECLLESRNTFMLHSREYHLPQAPTVVVCIDGFDPEYLASGIERNDLPTFKSMVENGFHATATSCMPSFTNPNNVSIITGAPPAMHGIAGNFFLDRATGKERMITDDTLLRGSTLLAKMAERGVRVAAITAKDKLRRILAHGCQTPPAICFSSERAAECTVEENGISGVEQWLGRPAPSQYSGDLSLYVLDAGIKLLQEERADFFYLTLSDFIQHKHEPGSKEADQFMKGIDDRLRELVELGAVVGATGDHGMSAKSNANGEPNILFLEDVLNERFGVEATRVICPITDPFVRHHGALGSFVRVYLKDVTQLESVISVCRSLPEVWEVLSGYEAARKYDMPPDREGDIVVISTANSVIGSSRAKHDLSTVKDHPLRSHGGLSEQDIPVITSRPVKDPEAAGARNWRNYDIFDLVLNCCA
;
A
#
# COMPACT_ATOMS: atom_id res chain seq x y z
N MET A 1 15.50 14.80 -3.21
CA MET A 1 14.25 14.71 -2.43
C MET A 1 13.18 15.54 -3.11
N LEU A 2 11.91 15.11 -3.03
CA LEU A 2 10.80 15.78 -3.69
C LEU A 2 10.42 17.09 -2.96
N SER A 3 10.15 18.14 -3.72
CA SER A 3 9.72 19.45 -3.19
C SER A 3 8.42 19.37 -2.38
N SER A 4 7.53 18.44 -2.74
CA SER A 4 6.29 18.15 -2.01
C SER A 4 6.53 17.61 -0.60
N VAL A 5 7.48 16.68 -0.45
CA VAL A 5 7.88 16.11 0.84
C VAL A 5 8.51 17.17 1.71
N GLU A 6 9.40 18.00 1.15
CA GLU A 6 10.02 19.13 1.87
C GLU A 6 8.96 20.13 2.35
N SER A 7 8.08 20.57 1.44
CA SER A 7 7.01 21.53 1.75
C SER A 7 6.03 20.99 2.80
N ASN A 8 5.63 19.73 2.69
CA ASN A 8 4.76 19.08 3.66
C ASN A 8 5.43 18.96 5.04
N THR A 9 6.71 18.60 5.06
CA THR A 9 7.51 18.50 6.29
C THR A 9 7.64 19.87 6.96
N GLN A 10 7.95 20.93 6.20
CA GLN A 10 8.00 22.30 6.71
C GLN A 10 6.65 22.77 7.26
N ALA A 11 5.54 22.44 6.58
CA ALA A 11 4.20 22.78 7.05
C ALA A 11 3.84 22.06 8.36
N ALA A 12 4.18 20.77 8.47
CA ALA A 12 3.99 19.99 9.68
C ALA A 12 4.79 20.55 10.87
N ILE A 13 6.07 20.87 10.66
CA ILE A 13 6.91 21.51 11.68
C ILE A 13 6.37 22.89 12.06
N SER A 14 5.94 23.68 11.09
CA SER A 14 5.36 25.00 11.35
C SER A 14 4.10 24.90 12.22
N ALA A 15 3.20 23.98 11.91
CA ALA A 15 2.00 23.73 12.72
C ALA A 15 2.34 23.28 14.15
N LEU A 16 3.28 22.33 14.29
CA LEU A 16 3.77 21.87 15.59
C LEU A 16 4.37 23.02 16.42
N PHE A 17 5.18 23.89 15.80
CA PHE A 17 5.84 25.00 16.49
C PHE A 17 4.85 26.09 16.90
N VAL A 18 3.83 26.37 16.08
CA VAL A 18 2.73 27.25 16.46
C VAL A 18 2.01 26.76 17.73
N PHE A 19 1.82 25.44 17.87
CA PHE A 19 1.24 24.88 19.10
C PHE A 19 2.14 25.06 20.32
N LEU A 20 3.46 24.98 20.17
CA LEU A 20 4.42 25.22 21.25
C LEU A 20 4.48 26.71 21.62
N GLU A 21 4.51 27.62 20.64
CA GLU A 21 4.58 29.08 20.86
C GLU A 21 3.34 29.64 21.55
N ALA A 22 2.15 29.17 21.16
CA ALA A 22 0.88 29.62 21.73
C ALA A 22 0.78 29.39 23.26
N GLN A 23 1.65 28.54 23.81
CA GLN A 23 1.71 28.22 25.24
C GLN A 23 2.76 29.02 26.02
N GLY A 24 3.53 29.89 25.35
CA GLY A 24 4.43 30.86 26.00
C GLY A 24 3.72 31.89 26.90
N GLN A 25 2.39 31.82 27.02
CA GLN A 25 1.60 32.62 27.97
C GLN A 25 0.87 31.78 29.04
N GLY A 26 1.05 30.45 29.06
CA GLY A 26 0.42 29.55 30.02
C GLY A 26 1.29 29.27 31.26
N ASP A 27 0.68 29.34 32.45
CA ASP A 27 1.28 28.91 33.72
C ASP A 27 1.65 27.41 33.70
N TYR A 28 2.89 27.06 34.05
CA TYR A 28 3.31 25.66 34.21
C TYR A 28 2.99 25.17 35.62
N LEU A 29 1.75 24.69 35.81
CA LEU A 29 1.31 23.99 37.04
C LEU A 29 1.60 24.75 38.36
N GLY A 30 1.68 26.09 38.33
CA GLY A 30 1.96 26.94 39.48
C GLY A 30 3.44 27.22 39.74
N GLU A 31 4.35 26.82 38.84
CA GLU A 31 5.75 27.20 38.84
C GLU A 31 5.95 28.60 38.25
N ARG A 32 7.08 29.26 38.57
CA ARG A 32 7.40 30.61 38.05
C ARG A 32 7.99 30.61 36.63
N ILE A 33 7.62 29.64 35.81
CA ILE A 33 7.99 29.54 34.41
C ILE A 33 6.79 29.13 33.56
N THR A 34 6.82 29.48 32.28
CA THR A 34 5.84 29.06 31.28
C THR A 34 6.10 27.64 30.81
N GLN A 35 5.08 27.02 30.21
CA GLN A 35 5.21 25.66 29.66
C GLN A 35 6.23 25.58 28.51
N LEU A 36 6.37 26.67 27.74
CA LEU A 36 7.37 26.77 26.69
C LEU A 36 8.78 26.89 27.28
N GLU A 37 9.00 27.75 28.28
CA GLU A 37 10.30 27.87 28.95
C GLU A 37 10.75 26.53 29.54
N HIS A 38 9.84 25.79 30.16
CA HIS A 38 10.09 24.43 30.66
C HIS A 38 10.60 23.49 29.55
N SER A 39 9.89 23.45 28.42
CA SER A 39 10.26 22.61 27.28
C SER A 39 11.63 22.99 26.70
N LEU A 40 11.92 24.29 26.59
CA LEU A 40 13.20 24.81 26.10
C LEU A 40 14.36 24.52 27.06
N GLN A 41 14.13 24.62 28.37
CA GLN A 41 15.12 24.23 29.39
C GLN A 41 15.43 22.74 29.32
N CYS A 42 14.40 21.89 29.19
CA CYS A 42 14.58 20.45 29.05
C CYS A 42 15.42 20.10 27.81
N ALA A 43 15.09 20.70 26.66
CA ALA A 43 15.85 20.54 25.42
C ALA A 43 17.30 21.05 25.53
N HIS A 44 17.51 22.16 26.23
CA HIS A 44 18.85 22.71 26.46
C HIS A 44 19.70 21.77 27.31
N LEU A 45 19.15 21.22 28.40
CA LEU A 45 19.84 20.25 29.25
C LEU A 45 20.20 18.97 28.47
N ALA A 46 19.29 18.50 27.61
CA ALA A 46 19.57 17.38 26.71
C ALA A 46 20.74 17.70 25.76
N ARG A 47 20.75 18.90 25.16
CA ARG A 47 21.83 19.37 24.25
C ARG A 47 23.18 19.50 24.96
N GLN A 48 23.21 19.82 26.25
CA GLN A 48 24.44 19.89 27.06
C GLN A 48 24.91 18.51 27.57
N SER A 49 24.11 17.46 27.40
CA SER A 49 24.47 16.12 27.84
C SER A 49 25.69 15.60 27.07
N PRO A 50 26.76 15.13 27.76
CA PRO A 50 27.89 14.48 27.08
C PRO A 50 27.49 13.21 26.34
N GLU A 51 26.45 12.51 26.83
CA GLU A 51 25.98 11.23 26.28
C GLU A 51 25.01 11.44 25.10
N TYR A 52 24.11 12.42 25.20
CA TYR A 52 22.98 12.59 24.28
C TYR A 52 22.97 13.91 23.52
N GLY A 53 23.89 14.83 23.78
CA GLY A 53 23.87 16.17 23.17
C GLY A 53 24.02 16.17 21.65
N ASN A 54 24.64 15.12 21.08
CA ASN A 54 24.75 14.90 19.63
C ASN A 54 23.62 14.04 19.05
N ASP A 55 22.73 13.50 19.89
CA ASP A 55 21.60 12.68 19.47
C ASP A 55 20.38 13.57 19.22
N LYS A 56 20.22 13.97 17.96
CA LYS A 56 19.18 14.91 17.51
C LYS A 56 17.77 14.51 17.97
N GLU A 57 17.47 13.22 17.94
CA GLU A 57 16.16 12.68 18.30
C GLU A 57 15.91 12.75 19.80
N VAL A 58 16.93 12.53 20.63
CA VAL A 58 16.81 12.66 22.10
C VAL A 58 16.64 14.12 22.51
N VAL A 59 17.41 15.03 21.91
CA VAL A 59 17.26 16.48 22.14
C VAL A 59 15.87 16.96 21.72
N LEU A 60 15.39 16.50 20.56
CA LEU A 60 14.05 16.82 20.09
C LEU A 60 12.97 16.20 20.99
N ALA A 61 13.12 14.96 21.44
CA ALA A 61 12.19 14.34 22.36
C ALA A 61 12.12 15.09 23.70
N ALA A 62 13.24 15.61 24.19
CA ALA A 62 13.27 16.47 25.38
C ALA A 62 12.50 17.80 25.16
N LEU A 63 12.60 18.40 23.97
CA LEU A 63 11.80 19.57 23.61
C LEU A 63 10.30 19.23 23.55
N LEU A 64 9.95 18.09 22.98
CA LEU A 64 8.56 17.68 22.69
C LEU A 64 7.92 16.82 23.78
N HIS A 65 8.59 16.59 24.92
CA HIS A 65 8.17 15.61 25.91
C HIS A 65 6.76 15.87 26.47
N ASP A 66 6.34 17.13 26.48
CA ASP A 66 5.04 17.57 26.99
C ASP A 66 4.05 17.96 25.87
N VAL A 67 4.37 17.67 24.60
CA VAL A 67 3.60 18.12 23.42
C VAL A 67 2.12 17.75 23.48
N GLY A 68 1.78 16.60 24.06
CA GLY A 68 0.40 16.13 24.19
C GLY A 68 -0.47 16.99 25.12
N ARG A 69 0.12 17.94 25.86
CA ARG A 69 -0.63 18.97 26.61
C ARG A 69 -1.15 20.07 25.70
N PHE A 70 -0.48 20.31 24.58
CA PHE A 70 -0.64 21.51 23.74
C PHE A 70 -1.47 21.26 22.48
N ILE A 71 -1.60 20.01 22.05
CA ILE A 71 -2.34 19.68 20.83
C ILE A 71 -3.84 19.90 20.99
N PRO A 72 -4.57 20.31 19.92
CA PRO A 72 -6.02 20.60 20.00
C PRO A 72 -6.86 19.44 20.56
N ALA A 73 -6.46 18.19 20.30
CA ALA A 73 -7.10 16.99 20.83
C ALA A 73 -7.12 16.95 22.37
N ALA A 74 -6.12 17.54 23.03
CA ALA A 74 -6.05 17.61 24.48
C ALA A 74 -7.20 18.42 25.10
N ASN A 75 -7.78 19.38 24.36
CA ASN A 75 -8.85 20.25 24.86
C ASN A 75 -10.19 19.54 25.10
N LYS A 76 -10.36 18.32 24.58
CA LYS A 76 -11.58 17.51 24.76
C LYS A 76 -11.53 16.60 26.00
N MET A 77 -10.44 16.61 26.79
CA MET A 77 -10.24 15.70 27.91
C MET A 77 -10.53 16.29 29.30
N ALA A 78 -10.88 15.40 30.24
CA ALA A 78 -11.14 15.73 31.63
C ALA A 78 -9.90 16.32 32.32
N ARG A 79 -10.09 17.44 33.01
CA ARG A 79 -9.06 18.11 33.80
C ARG A 79 -8.82 17.33 35.10
N MET A 80 -7.58 17.02 35.43
CA MET A 80 -7.21 16.57 36.78
C MET A 80 -7.09 17.79 37.69
N VAL A 81 -7.81 17.76 38.80
CA VAL A 81 -7.84 18.82 39.80
C VAL A 81 -7.39 18.22 41.14
N GLY A 82 -6.49 18.92 41.82
CA GLY A 82 -5.98 18.55 43.13
C GLY A 82 -7.00 18.66 44.24
N THR A 83 -6.65 18.09 45.39
CA THR A 83 -7.44 18.20 46.63
C THR A 83 -7.55 19.65 47.13
N ASP A 84 -6.71 20.55 46.62
CA ASP A 84 -6.68 22.00 46.86
C ASP A 84 -7.43 22.82 45.79
N GLY A 85 -8.08 22.16 44.83
CA GLY A 85 -8.81 22.82 43.74
C GLY A 85 -7.92 23.33 42.59
N LYS A 86 -6.59 23.12 42.62
CA LYS A 86 -5.69 23.54 41.55
C LYS A 86 -5.65 22.53 40.41
N PHE A 87 -5.48 23.02 39.18
CA PHE A 87 -5.32 22.17 38.01
C PHE A 87 -3.94 21.49 38.02
N ILE A 88 -3.90 20.15 38.05
CA ILE A 88 -2.64 19.38 38.11
C ILE A 88 -2.26 18.76 36.75
N GLY A 89 -3.18 18.74 35.78
CA GLY A 89 -2.89 18.28 34.41
C GLY A 89 -4.09 17.67 33.71
N ARG A 90 -3.85 16.98 32.58
CA ARG A 90 -4.83 16.13 31.87
C ARG A 90 -4.28 14.70 31.86
N GLN A 91 -5.16 13.73 32.08
CA GLN A 91 -4.79 12.31 32.06
C GLN A 91 -4.26 11.93 30.66
N SER A 92 -3.14 11.20 30.60
CA SER A 92 -2.59 10.59 29.36
C SER A 92 -2.00 11.53 28.30
N HIS A 93 -1.48 12.71 28.68
CA HIS A 93 -0.81 13.63 27.73
C HIS A 93 0.42 12.99 27.06
N GLU A 94 1.13 12.11 27.75
CA GLU A 94 2.25 11.36 27.20
C GLU A 94 1.83 10.45 26.03
N ILE A 95 0.68 9.78 26.17
CA ILE A 95 0.11 8.92 25.12
C ILE A 95 -0.40 9.76 23.95
N LEU A 96 -1.05 10.89 24.25
CA LEU A 96 -1.51 11.82 23.22
C LEU A 96 -0.35 12.41 22.42
N GLY A 97 0.73 12.81 23.11
CA GLY A 97 1.92 13.35 22.48
C GLY A 97 2.61 12.32 21.60
N GLU A 98 2.78 11.10 22.12
CA GLU A 98 3.32 9.97 21.34
C GLU A 98 2.50 9.72 20.07
N ASN A 99 1.18 9.57 20.19
CA ASN A 99 0.30 9.28 19.06
C ASN A 99 0.31 10.42 18.03
N TYR A 100 0.27 11.68 18.49
CA TYR A 100 0.31 12.83 17.59
C TYR A 100 1.62 12.91 16.82
N LEU A 101 2.77 12.72 17.48
CA LEU A 101 4.07 12.73 16.79
C LEU A 101 4.20 11.56 15.81
N ARG A 102 3.63 10.40 16.16
CA ARG A 102 3.56 9.23 15.28
C ARG A 102 2.70 9.49 14.06
N GLU A 103 1.56 10.16 14.21
CA GLU A 103 0.70 10.60 13.10
C GLU A 103 1.38 11.63 12.21
N LEU A 104 2.19 12.53 12.77
CA LEU A 104 3.04 13.43 11.99
C LEU A 104 4.15 12.68 11.24
N GLY A 105 4.48 11.46 11.65
CA GLY A 105 5.49 10.62 11.01
C GLY A 105 6.89 10.76 11.60
N PHE A 106 7.03 11.25 12.84
CA PHE A 106 8.30 11.17 13.56
C PHE A 106 8.70 9.72 13.85
N SER A 107 10.00 9.48 14.07
CA SER A 107 10.52 8.15 14.32
C SER A 107 9.92 7.49 15.58
N GLN A 108 9.98 6.16 15.61
CA GLN A 108 9.60 5.39 16.79
C GLN A 108 10.40 5.79 18.04
N LYS A 109 11.66 6.23 17.88
CA LYS A 109 12.51 6.66 18.99
C LYS A 109 11.99 7.95 19.61
N VAL A 110 11.75 9.00 18.81
CA VAL A 110 11.18 10.27 19.30
C VAL A 110 9.84 10.02 19.99
N CYS A 111 8.95 9.26 19.33
CA CYS A 111 7.63 8.92 19.88
C CYS A 111 7.74 8.16 21.22
N ALA A 112 8.58 7.13 21.30
CA ALA A 112 8.75 6.33 22.51
C ALA A 112 9.37 7.10 23.66
N LEU A 113 10.28 8.06 23.39
CA LEU A 113 10.87 8.91 24.42
C LEU A 113 9.83 9.88 25.00
N VAL A 114 9.00 10.49 24.15
CA VAL A 114 7.91 11.39 24.57
C VAL A 114 6.84 10.62 25.36
N GLY A 115 6.43 9.44 24.88
CA GLY A 115 5.43 8.60 25.56
C GLY A 115 5.88 7.98 26.88
N ALA A 116 7.19 7.97 27.16
CA ALA A 116 7.73 7.29 28.34
C ALA A 116 7.63 8.09 29.66
N HIS A 117 7.10 9.31 29.63
CA HIS A 117 7.16 10.25 30.75
C HIS A 117 6.67 9.67 32.10
N VAL A 118 5.51 9.01 32.10
CA VAL A 118 4.93 8.38 33.31
C VAL A 118 5.67 7.10 33.69
N MET A 119 5.99 6.28 32.69
CA MET A 119 6.73 5.02 32.82
C MET A 119 8.09 5.26 33.51
N ALA A 120 8.88 6.20 33.00
CA ALA A 120 10.20 6.56 33.50
C ALA A 120 10.16 7.07 34.94
N LYS A 121 9.17 7.89 35.30
CA LYS A 121 8.99 8.39 36.67
C LYS A 121 8.75 7.25 37.65
N ARG A 122 7.86 6.32 37.30
CA ARG A 122 7.52 5.16 38.14
C ARG A 122 8.69 4.19 38.29
N TYR A 123 9.48 4.02 37.23
CA TYR A 123 10.73 3.24 37.28
C TYR A 123 11.75 3.87 38.23
N LEU A 124 12.07 5.17 38.06
CA LEU A 124 13.06 5.85 38.90
C LEU A 124 12.68 5.82 40.38
N VAL A 125 11.41 6.00 40.71
CA VAL A 125 10.94 5.89 42.10
C VAL A 125 11.14 4.47 42.67
N ALA A 126 11.01 3.45 41.84
CA ALA A 126 11.19 2.07 42.26
C ALA A 126 12.68 1.71 42.46
N THR A 127 13.58 2.27 41.65
CA THR A 127 14.97 1.84 41.57
C THR A 127 15.98 2.83 42.16
N ASP A 128 15.60 4.09 42.35
CA ASP A 128 16.46 5.17 42.82
C ASP A 128 15.81 5.91 44.00
N LYS A 129 16.26 5.55 45.20
CA LYS A 129 15.76 6.14 46.45
C LYS A 129 16.04 7.65 46.52
N ALA A 130 17.21 8.09 46.06
CA ALA A 130 17.57 9.51 46.10
C ALA A 130 16.65 10.33 45.18
N TYR A 131 16.28 9.77 44.02
CA TYR A 131 15.29 10.36 43.14
C TYR A 131 13.92 10.49 43.82
N TYR A 132 13.41 9.43 44.46
CA TYR A 132 12.13 9.50 45.19
C TYR A 132 12.14 10.56 46.28
N ASP A 133 13.21 10.63 47.08
CA ASP A 133 13.35 11.57 48.18
C ASP A 133 13.32 13.03 47.67
N GLY A 134 13.91 13.29 46.49
CA GLY A 134 13.95 14.58 45.82
C GLY A 134 12.64 15.05 45.16
N LEU A 135 11.62 14.20 45.03
CA LEU A 135 10.33 14.61 44.47
C LEU A 135 9.55 15.55 45.41
N SER A 136 8.85 16.53 44.83
CA SER A 136 7.91 17.39 45.55
C SER A 136 6.73 16.60 46.13
N GLU A 137 6.12 17.11 47.21
CA GLU A 137 4.95 16.47 47.86
C GLU A 137 3.78 16.26 46.87
N THR A 138 3.55 17.22 45.97
CA THR A 138 2.54 17.11 44.92
C THR A 138 2.87 15.98 43.95
N SER A 139 4.13 15.83 43.54
CA SER A 139 4.59 14.74 42.68
C SER A 139 4.46 13.37 43.34
N LYS A 140 4.75 13.27 44.65
CA LYS A 140 4.59 12.03 45.42
C LYS A 140 3.11 11.61 45.52
N ARG A 141 2.18 12.56 45.64
CA ARG A 141 0.73 12.29 45.70
C ARG A 141 0.11 11.86 44.37
N THR A 142 0.66 12.30 43.24
CA THR A 142 0.13 12.00 41.90
C THR A 142 0.82 10.83 41.21
N LEU A 143 1.69 10.08 41.92
CA LEU A 143 2.62 9.12 41.32
C LEU A 143 1.98 7.90 40.64
N GLY A 144 0.68 7.65 40.82
CA GLY A 144 -0.04 6.55 40.17
C GLY A 144 0.44 5.12 40.52
N GLY A 145 1.40 4.98 41.43
CA GLY A 145 1.97 3.71 41.89
C GLY A 145 3.41 3.45 41.43
N VAL A 146 4.15 2.64 42.17
CA VAL A 146 5.56 2.26 41.90
C VAL A 146 5.61 1.03 40.98
N PHE A 147 6.72 0.79 40.28
CA PHE A 147 6.90 -0.45 39.51
C PHE A 147 7.03 -1.69 40.41
N THR A 148 6.46 -2.81 39.97
CA THR A 148 6.75 -4.13 40.55
C THR A 148 8.10 -4.67 40.06
N PRO A 149 8.70 -5.67 40.71
CA PRO A 149 9.94 -6.31 40.25
C PRO A 149 9.84 -6.83 38.79
N GLU A 150 8.68 -7.34 38.38
CA GLU A 150 8.44 -7.80 37.01
C GLU A 150 8.42 -6.64 36.02
N GLN A 151 7.79 -5.51 36.36
CA GLN A 151 7.77 -4.30 35.53
C GLN A 151 9.17 -3.69 35.39
N ILE A 152 9.99 -3.74 36.45
CA ILE A 152 11.41 -3.33 36.38
C ILE A 152 12.15 -4.21 35.36
N LYS A 153 11.98 -5.53 35.43
CA LYS A 153 12.65 -6.47 34.52
C LYS A 153 12.22 -6.27 33.07
N GLU A 154 10.93 -6.01 32.84
CA GLU A 154 10.40 -5.67 31.51
C GLU A 154 11.02 -4.37 30.98
N ALA A 155 11.04 -3.32 31.79
CA ALA A 155 11.65 -2.04 31.41
C ALA A 155 13.15 -2.16 31.12
N GLN A 156 13.88 -3.01 31.85
CA GLN A 156 15.30 -3.28 31.61
C GLN A 156 15.60 -3.98 30.28
N ALA A 157 14.60 -4.59 29.63
CA ALA A 157 14.74 -5.15 28.29
C ALA A 157 14.64 -4.08 27.17
N ASP A 158 14.17 -2.87 27.50
CA ASP A 158 14.04 -1.77 26.56
C ASP A 158 15.39 -1.09 26.30
N ARG A 159 15.84 -1.13 25.03
CA ARG A 159 17.10 -0.51 24.60
C ARG A 159 17.10 1.02 24.73
N LEU A 160 15.93 1.65 24.85
CA LEU A 160 15.78 3.10 25.04
C LEU A 160 15.61 3.49 26.51
N LEU A 161 15.68 2.56 27.46
CA LEU A 161 15.43 2.86 28.87
C LEU A 161 16.27 4.03 29.38
N ASP A 162 17.59 3.99 29.19
CA ASP A 162 18.49 5.04 29.72
C ASP A 162 18.15 6.43 29.17
N ALA A 163 17.87 6.52 27.87
CA ALA A 163 17.43 7.76 27.23
C ALA A 163 16.07 8.24 27.78
N LYS A 164 15.11 7.34 28.02
CA LYS A 164 13.81 7.66 28.66
C LYS A 164 14.02 8.21 30.08
N LEU A 165 14.92 7.61 30.85
CA LEU A 165 15.26 8.07 32.20
C LEU A 165 15.98 9.43 32.17
N ALA A 166 16.85 9.66 31.18
CA ALA A 166 17.55 10.92 30.99
C ALA A 166 16.56 12.07 30.70
N VAL A 167 15.63 11.87 29.75
CA VAL A 167 14.57 12.85 29.43
C VAL A 167 13.75 13.19 30.68
N ARG A 168 13.37 12.19 31.48
CA ARG A 168 12.64 12.40 32.74
C ARG A 168 13.43 13.25 33.75
N ARG A 169 14.74 13.00 33.88
CA ARG A 169 15.60 13.78 34.79
C ARG A 169 15.76 15.23 34.33
N TRP A 170 15.89 15.48 33.02
CA TRP A 170 15.96 16.85 32.50
C TRP A 170 14.65 17.61 32.68
N ASP A 171 13.51 16.96 32.46
CA ASP A 171 12.20 17.54 32.78
C ASP A 171 12.12 17.93 34.26
N ASP A 172 12.54 17.06 35.18
CA ASP A 172 12.54 17.43 36.61
C ASP A 172 13.44 18.64 36.94
N GLN A 173 14.55 18.82 36.22
CA GLN A 173 15.51 19.90 36.40
C GLN A 173 15.09 21.22 35.70
N ALA A 174 14.26 21.16 34.66
CA ALA A 174 13.90 22.26 33.77
C ALA A 174 12.88 23.23 34.41
N LYS A 175 13.20 23.80 35.58
CA LYS A 175 12.29 24.62 36.39
C LYS A 175 12.94 25.88 36.96
N ASP A 176 14.06 26.34 36.38
CA ASP A 176 14.78 27.50 36.88
C ASP A 176 14.21 28.81 36.29
N PRO A 177 13.54 29.66 37.09
CA PRO A 177 12.97 30.92 36.60
C PRO A 177 14.03 31.97 36.22
N ASN A 178 15.30 31.77 36.59
CA ASN A 178 16.38 32.71 36.29
C ASN A 178 17.17 32.30 35.04
N PHE A 179 16.92 31.10 34.51
CA PHE A 179 17.65 30.61 33.35
C PHE A 179 16.91 30.95 32.05
N THR A 180 17.63 31.58 31.13
CA THR A 180 17.13 31.87 29.77
C THR A 180 17.67 30.82 28.81
N ALA A 181 16.81 29.87 28.43
CA ALA A 181 17.12 28.87 27.42
C ALA A 181 17.19 29.49 26.01
N PRO A 182 17.88 28.85 25.04
CA PRO A 182 17.78 29.22 23.64
C PRO A 182 16.33 29.25 23.15
N PRO A 183 15.94 30.19 22.27
CA PRO A 183 14.57 30.32 21.79
C PRO A 183 14.15 29.10 20.96
N LEU A 184 12.84 28.86 20.89
CA LEU A 184 12.25 27.73 20.17
C LEU A 184 12.74 27.63 18.72
N GLU A 185 12.90 28.77 18.04
CA GLU A 185 13.33 28.82 16.64
C GLU A 185 14.68 28.14 16.40
N GLU A 186 15.59 28.12 17.37
CA GLU A 186 16.88 27.41 17.26
C GLU A 186 16.73 25.88 17.17
N TYR A 187 15.55 25.34 17.46
CA TYR A 187 15.24 23.92 17.33
C TYR A 187 14.43 23.59 16.07
N ARG A 188 14.03 24.58 15.26
CA ARG A 188 13.20 24.35 14.06
C ARG A 188 13.90 23.46 13.04
N GLN A 189 15.15 23.78 12.72
CA GLN A 189 15.94 23.00 11.77
C GLN A 189 16.17 21.57 12.27
N LEU A 190 16.43 21.40 13.58
CA LEU A 190 16.54 20.08 14.21
C LEU A 190 15.27 19.25 14.03
N ALA A 191 14.10 19.84 14.31
CA ALA A 191 12.82 19.17 14.18
C ALA A 191 12.51 18.81 12.72
N TYR A 192 12.81 19.72 11.78
CA TYR A 192 12.70 19.48 10.34
C TYR A 192 13.56 18.29 9.90
N GLU A 193 14.85 18.27 10.25
CA GLU A 193 15.76 17.18 9.87
C GLU A 193 15.31 15.84 10.44
N CYS A 194 14.97 15.77 11.74
CA CYS A 194 14.47 14.55 12.36
C CYS A 194 13.20 14.04 11.67
N LEU A 195 12.24 14.93 11.34
CA LEU A 195 11.01 14.52 10.68
C LEU A 195 11.30 14.04 9.25
N LEU A 196 12.11 14.78 8.50
CA LEU A 196 12.46 14.45 7.12
C LEU A 196 13.19 13.11 7.02
N GLU A 197 14.20 12.89 7.86
CA GLU A 197 14.95 11.63 7.94
C GLU A 197 14.04 10.46 8.28
N SER A 198 13.15 10.64 9.27
CA SER A 198 12.22 9.57 9.69
C SER A 198 11.18 9.19 8.64
N ARG A 199 10.85 10.11 7.72
CA ARG A 199 9.90 9.86 6.62
C ARG A 199 10.54 9.18 5.42
N ASN A 200 11.87 9.24 5.28
CA ASN A 200 12.58 8.83 4.05
C ASN A 200 12.47 7.32 3.76
N THR A 201 12.21 6.50 4.77
CA THR A 201 12.02 5.05 4.62
C THR A 201 10.80 4.57 5.41
N PHE A 202 10.26 3.41 5.01
CA PHE A 202 9.23 2.73 5.79
C PHE A 202 9.16 1.23 5.53
N MET A 203 8.68 0.51 6.53
CA MET A 203 8.35 -0.91 6.40
C MET A 203 6.89 -1.08 5.98
N LEU A 204 6.66 -1.91 4.96
CA LEU A 204 5.34 -2.38 4.56
C LEU A 204 5.43 -3.86 4.21
N HIS A 205 4.59 -4.68 4.86
CA HIS A 205 4.54 -6.14 4.63
C HIS A 205 5.94 -6.82 4.62
N SER A 206 6.77 -6.46 5.61
CA SER A 206 8.15 -6.98 5.78
C SER A 206 9.16 -6.54 4.72
N ARG A 207 8.84 -5.51 3.95
CA ARG A 207 9.73 -4.89 2.97
C ARG A 207 10.00 -3.44 3.34
N GLU A 208 11.25 -3.03 3.20
CA GLU A 208 11.64 -1.63 3.36
C GLU A 208 11.52 -0.91 2.02
N TYR A 209 10.92 0.27 2.02
CA TYR A 209 10.80 1.14 0.85
C TYR A 209 11.39 2.51 1.15
N HIS A 210 12.11 3.05 0.18
CA HIS A 210 12.58 4.44 0.20
C HIS A 210 11.53 5.35 -0.46
N LEU A 211 11.47 6.60 0.01
CA LEU A 211 10.72 7.63 -0.72
C LEU A 211 11.38 7.92 -2.08
N PRO A 212 10.57 8.17 -3.11
CA PRO A 212 11.09 8.55 -4.43
C PRO A 212 11.91 9.84 -4.36
N GLN A 213 13.02 9.87 -5.09
CA GLN A 213 13.88 11.07 -5.19
C GLN A 213 13.57 11.95 -6.40
N ALA A 214 12.82 11.41 -7.36
CA ALA A 214 12.28 12.06 -8.55
C ALA A 214 10.86 11.52 -8.81
N PRO A 215 10.03 12.19 -9.62
CA PRO A 215 8.73 11.66 -9.98
C PRO A 215 8.84 10.21 -10.46
N THR A 216 8.01 9.32 -9.94
CA THR A 216 8.09 7.89 -10.18
C THR A 216 6.73 7.38 -10.64
N VAL A 217 6.72 6.71 -11.79
CA VAL A 217 5.50 6.26 -12.45
C VAL A 217 5.59 4.76 -12.69
N VAL A 218 4.65 4.01 -12.12
CA VAL A 218 4.46 2.59 -12.43
C VAL A 218 3.23 2.42 -13.30
N VAL A 219 3.41 1.78 -14.46
CA VAL A 219 2.36 1.44 -15.40
C VAL A 219 2.10 -0.07 -15.34
N CYS A 220 0.88 -0.46 -14.99
CA CYS A 220 0.40 -1.84 -15.11
C CYS A 220 -0.35 -1.98 -16.44
N ILE A 221 0.28 -2.64 -17.40
CA ILE A 221 -0.32 -2.99 -18.68
C ILE A 221 -1.09 -4.29 -18.46
N ASP A 222 -2.41 -4.18 -18.40
CA ASP A 222 -3.29 -5.31 -18.11
C ASP A 222 -3.24 -6.35 -19.26
N GLY A 223 -3.05 -7.63 -18.91
CA GLY A 223 -2.86 -8.70 -19.89
C GLY A 223 -1.54 -8.66 -20.67
N PHE A 224 -0.49 -8.04 -20.13
CA PHE A 224 0.81 -7.85 -20.79
C PHE A 224 1.64 -9.13 -20.90
N ASP A 225 1.21 -10.00 -21.81
CA ASP A 225 1.96 -11.17 -22.20
C ASP A 225 3.35 -10.76 -22.80
N PRO A 226 4.45 -11.43 -22.42
CA PRO A 226 5.79 -11.14 -22.94
C PRO A 226 5.88 -11.15 -24.48
N GLU A 227 5.00 -11.90 -25.16
CA GLU A 227 4.96 -11.93 -26.62
C GLU A 227 4.60 -10.56 -27.22
N TYR A 228 3.73 -9.74 -26.60
CA TYR A 228 3.43 -8.39 -27.14
C TYR A 228 4.67 -7.50 -27.19
N LEU A 229 5.50 -7.56 -26.15
CA LEU A 229 6.75 -6.82 -26.06
C LEU A 229 7.75 -7.30 -27.10
N ALA A 230 8.04 -8.61 -27.10
CA ALA A 230 9.04 -9.20 -27.98
C ALA A 230 8.69 -8.97 -29.47
N SER A 231 7.43 -9.25 -29.81
CA SER A 231 6.87 -9.09 -31.15
C SER A 231 6.97 -7.64 -31.63
N GLY A 232 6.60 -6.66 -30.80
CA GLY A 232 6.68 -5.24 -31.15
C GLY A 232 8.12 -4.71 -31.29
N ILE A 233 9.05 -5.18 -30.45
CA ILE A 233 10.47 -4.80 -30.56
C ILE A 233 11.08 -5.38 -31.84
N GLU A 234 10.80 -6.64 -32.19
CA GLU A 234 11.31 -7.28 -33.40
C GLU A 234 10.88 -6.53 -34.68
N ARG A 235 9.65 -6.00 -34.69
CA ARG A 235 9.13 -5.16 -35.79
C ARG A 235 9.65 -3.72 -35.79
N ASN A 236 10.45 -3.32 -34.79
CA ASN A 236 10.88 -1.93 -34.53
C ASN A 236 9.71 -0.95 -34.32
N ASP A 237 8.63 -1.45 -33.74
CA ASP A 237 7.40 -0.69 -33.50
C ASP A 237 7.36 -0.08 -32.09
N LEU A 238 8.22 -0.54 -31.18
CA LEU A 238 8.27 -0.12 -29.78
C LEU A 238 9.66 0.45 -29.40
N PRO A 239 10.07 1.61 -29.96
CA PRO A 239 11.41 2.16 -29.74
C PRO A 239 11.68 2.54 -28.27
N THR A 240 10.67 2.98 -27.53
CA THR A 240 10.85 3.35 -26.11
C THR A 240 11.07 2.12 -25.25
N PHE A 241 10.21 1.10 -25.38
CA PHE A 241 10.40 -0.18 -24.71
C PHE A 241 11.73 -0.81 -25.07
N LYS A 242 12.13 -0.77 -26.34
CA LYS A 242 13.44 -1.25 -26.78
C LYS A 242 14.57 -0.53 -26.02
N SER A 243 14.51 0.79 -25.91
CA SER A 243 15.48 1.57 -25.14
C SER A 243 15.46 1.20 -23.65
N MET A 244 14.29 1.00 -23.03
CA MET A 244 14.18 0.57 -21.63
C MET A 244 14.76 -0.83 -21.40
N VAL A 245 14.59 -1.75 -22.35
CA VAL A 245 15.18 -3.10 -22.30
C VAL A 245 16.70 -3.04 -22.46
N GLU A 246 17.22 -2.22 -23.36
CA GLU A 246 18.66 -2.14 -23.67
C GLU A 246 19.44 -1.29 -22.65
N ASN A 247 18.86 -0.19 -22.17
CA ASN A 247 19.55 0.82 -21.35
C ASN A 247 19.02 0.93 -19.91
N GLY A 248 17.87 0.32 -19.64
CA GLY A 248 17.26 0.28 -18.31
C GLY A 248 17.49 -1.07 -17.63
N PHE A 249 16.42 -1.67 -17.14
CA PHE A 249 16.41 -3.05 -16.65
C PHE A 249 15.17 -3.77 -17.18
N HIS A 250 15.32 -5.05 -17.53
CA HIS A 250 14.24 -5.91 -18.01
C HIS A 250 14.44 -7.34 -17.50
N ALA A 251 13.36 -7.92 -16.98
CA ALA A 251 13.28 -9.33 -16.66
C ALA A 251 11.86 -9.86 -16.89
N THR A 252 11.73 -11.18 -17.07
CA THR A 252 10.44 -11.86 -16.94
C THR A 252 10.17 -12.13 -15.46
N ALA A 253 9.03 -11.66 -14.97
CA ALA A 253 8.56 -11.88 -13.62
C ALA A 253 7.33 -12.80 -13.63
N THR A 254 6.97 -13.29 -12.44
CA THR A 254 5.80 -14.17 -12.26
C THR A 254 4.70 -13.43 -11.51
N SER A 255 3.49 -13.38 -12.06
CA SER A 255 2.31 -12.82 -11.40
C SER A 255 1.80 -13.70 -10.24
N CYS A 256 0.89 -13.16 -9.44
CA CYS A 256 0.15 -13.91 -8.42
C CYS A 256 -0.87 -14.86 -9.04
N MET A 257 -1.18 -15.92 -8.30
CA MET A 257 -2.34 -16.76 -8.59
C MET A 257 -3.55 -16.35 -7.74
N PRO A 258 -4.77 -16.48 -8.30
CA PRO A 258 -5.02 -16.66 -9.73
C PRO A 258 -4.53 -15.44 -10.52
N SER A 259 -4.09 -15.65 -11.76
CA SER A 259 -3.58 -14.59 -12.65
C SER A 259 -4.74 -13.74 -13.20
N PHE A 260 -5.43 -13.07 -12.28
CA PHE A 260 -6.55 -12.16 -12.51
C PHE A 260 -6.15 -10.72 -12.15
N THR A 261 -6.86 -9.76 -12.74
CA THR A 261 -6.67 -8.32 -12.58
C THR A 261 -6.67 -7.87 -11.11
N ASN A 262 -7.74 -8.15 -10.35
CA ASN A 262 -7.90 -7.66 -8.98
C ASN A 262 -6.79 -8.16 -8.02
N PRO A 263 -6.53 -9.48 -7.89
CA PRO A 263 -5.46 -9.98 -7.03
C PRO A 263 -4.11 -9.34 -7.33
N ASN A 264 -3.74 -9.27 -8.61
CA ASN A 264 -2.44 -8.81 -9.03
C ASN A 264 -2.25 -7.29 -8.90
N ASN A 265 -3.25 -6.49 -9.25
CA ASN A 265 -3.20 -5.05 -9.00
C ASN A 265 -3.07 -4.73 -7.52
N VAL A 266 -3.79 -5.45 -6.66
CA VAL A 266 -3.68 -5.29 -5.21
C VAL A 266 -2.33 -5.75 -4.71
N SER A 267 -1.79 -6.85 -5.24
CA SER A 267 -0.42 -7.27 -4.93
C SER A 267 0.58 -6.17 -5.28
N ILE A 268 0.48 -5.57 -6.47
CA ILE A 268 1.38 -4.50 -6.92
C ILE A 268 1.37 -3.32 -5.95
N ILE A 269 0.20 -2.80 -5.59
CA ILE A 269 0.13 -1.64 -4.68
C ILE A 269 0.41 -1.99 -3.21
N THR A 270 0.47 -3.28 -2.83
CA THR A 270 0.79 -3.70 -1.45
C THR A 270 2.21 -4.27 -1.32
N GLY A 271 2.88 -4.58 -2.44
CA GLY A 271 4.16 -5.26 -2.46
C GLY A 271 4.12 -6.69 -1.90
N ALA A 272 2.93 -7.31 -1.84
CA ALA A 272 2.69 -8.55 -1.10
C ALA A 272 1.71 -9.48 -1.85
N PRO A 273 1.73 -10.81 -1.60
CA PRO A 273 0.84 -11.75 -2.26
C PRO A 273 -0.59 -11.77 -1.66
N PRO A 274 -1.56 -12.41 -2.34
CA PRO A 274 -2.95 -12.50 -1.89
C PRO A 274 -3.16 -13.07 -0.49
N ALA A 275 -2.30 -13.96 -0.01
CA ALA A 275 -2.34 -14.48 1.36
C ALA A 275 -2.21 -13.36 2.41
N MET A 276 -1.50 -12.27 2.09
CA MET A 276 -1.31 -11.14 2.98
C MET A 276 -2.46 -10.13 2.87
N HIS A 277 -2.78 -9.67 1.65
CA HIS A 277 -3.76 -8.60 1.44
C HIS A 277 -5.22 -9.11 1.30
N GLY A 278 -5.42 -10.41 1.15
CA GLY A 278 -6.71 -11.09 1.13
C GLY A 278 -7.45 -11.10 -0.22
N ILE A 279 -7.10 -10.25 -1.18
CA ILE A 279 -7.84 -10.15 -2.46
C ILE A 279 -7.38 -11.25 -3.43
N ALA A 280 -8.23 -12.25 -3.68
CA ALA A 280 -7.88 -13.46 -4.45
C ALA A 280 -8.87 -13.81 -5.59
N GLY A 281 -9.64 -12.82 -6.04
CA GLY A 281 -10.52 -12.91 -7.21
C GLY A 281 -11.41 -11.68 -7.33
N ASN A 282 -12.40 -11.74 -8.23
CA ASN A 282 -13.44 -10.71 -8.31
C ASN A 282 -14.60 -10.93 -7.33
N PHE A 283 -14.80 -12.18 -6.91
CA PHE A 283 -15.73 -12.59 -5.87
C PHE A 283 -15.33 -13.95 -5.30
N PHE A 284 -15.93 -14.33 -4.16
CA PHE A 284 -15.77 -15.65 -3.56
C PHE A 284 -17.10 -16.10 -2.92
N LEU A 285 -17.21 -17.39 -2.60
CA LEU A 285 -18.35 -17.92 -1.87
C LEU A 285 -18.06 -17.87 -0.37
N ASP A 286 -18.84 -17.09 0.37
CA ASP A 286 -18.77 -17.04 1.83
C ASP A 286 -19.38 -18.32 2.40
N ARG A 287 -18.54 -19.20 2.95
CA ARG A 287 -18.96 -20.49 3.51
C ARG A 287 -19.93 -20.35 4.68
N ALA A 288 -19.82 -19.28 5.47
CA ALA A 288 -20.68 -19.09 6.63
C ALA A 288 -22.11 -18.71 6.21
N THR A 289 -22.26 -17.98 5.11
CA THR A 289 -23.58 -17.50 4.63
C THR A 289 -24.11 -18.23 3.41
N GLY A 290 -23.27 -18.98 2.69
CA GLY A 290 -23.58 -19.60 1.41
C GLY A 290 -23.76 -18.62 0.25
N LYS A 291 -23.42 -17.33 0.45
CA LYS A 291 -23.62 -16.25 -0.52
C LYS A 291 -22.33 -15.88 -1.23
N GLU A 292 -22.45 -15.47 -2.48
CA GLU A 292 -21.34 -14.88 -3.23
C GLU A 292 -21.07 -13.46 -2.71
N ARG A 293 -19.81 -13.18 -2.38
CA ARG A 293 -19.32 -11.88 -1.91
C ARG A 293 -18.49 -11.25 -3.01
N MET A 294 -19.00 -10.15 -3.57
CA MET A 294 -18.28 -9.35 -4.55
C MET A 294 -17.16 -8.55 -3.90
N ILE A 295 -16.05 -8.38 -4.63
CA ILE A 295 -14.95 -7.50 -4.23
C ILE A 295 -15.03 -6.24 -5.11
N THR A 296 -15.66 -5.20 -4.58
CA THR A 296 -15.94 -3.93 -5.29
C THR A 296 -15.29 -2.71 -4.65
N ASP A 297 -14.68 -2.90 -3.49
CA ASP A 297 -14.07 -1.85 -2.67
C ASP A 297 -13.02 -2.48 -1.73
N ASP A 298 -12.41 -1.63 -0.90
CA ASP A 298 -11.32 -1.96 0.02
C ASP A 298 -11.78 -2.63 1.32
N THR A 299 -13.08 -2.88 1.54
CA THR A 299 -13.59 -3.43 2.81
C THR A 299 -13.00 -4.80 3.17
N LEU A 300 -12.57 -5.55 2.16
CA LEU A 300 -11.99 -6.88 2.29
C LEU A 300 -10.46 -6.89 2.22
N LEU A 301 -9.83 -5.73 2.03
CA LEU A 301 -8.38 -5.57 2.00
C LEU A 301 -7.80 -5.73 3.41
N ARG A 302 -6.67 -6.43 3.50
CA ARG A 302 -5.91 -6.60 4.74
C ARG A 302 -4.59 -5.85 4.63
N GLY A 303 -4.23 -5.09 5.65
CA GLY A 303 -3.00 -4.30 5.65
C GLY A 303 -3.16 -2.94 4.96
N SER A 304 -2.04 -2.34 4.57
CA SER A 304 -1.99 -0.99 3.96
C SER A 304 -1.39 -1.07 2.56
N THR A 305 -1.41 0.04 1.81
CA THR A 305 -0.85 0.13 0.46
C THR A 305 0.38 1.02 0.43
N LEU A 306 1.25 0.82 -0.56
CA LEU A 306 2.34 1.72 -0.91
C LEU A 306 1.81 3.14 -1.15
N LEU A 307 0.68 3.25 -1.87
CA LEU A 307 0.03 4.53 -2.17
C LEU A 307 -0.34 5.29 -0.88
N ALA A 308 -0.97 4.62 0.09
CA ALA A 308 -1.28 5.21 1.39
C ALA A 308 -0.01 5.61 2.16
N LYS A 309 0.97 4.71 2.23
CA LYS A 309 2.22 4.95 2.97
C LYS A 309 3.03 6.10 2.40
N MET A 310 3.01 6.29 1.08
CA MET A 310 3.61 7.45 0.40
C MET A 310 2.87 8.74 0.73
N ALA A 311 1.53 8.74 0.64
CA ALA A 311 0.70 9.90 0.95
C ALA A 311 0.87 10.36 2.41
N GLU A 312 0.87 9.44 3.37
CA GLU A 312 1.14 9.69 4.80
C GLU A 312 2.48 10.42 5.03
N ARG A 313 3.45 10.27 4.12
CA ARG A 313 4.80 10.85 4.21
C ARG A 313 4.96 12.13 3.39
N GLY A 314 3.86 12.68 2.89
CA GLY A 314 3.85 13.95 2.16
C GLY A 314 4.20 13.84 0.67
N VAL A 315 4.29 12.62 0.12
CA VAL A 315 4.41 12.41 -1.33
C VAL A 315 3.04 12.67 -1.96
N ARG A 316 2.96 13.42 -3.07
CA ARG A 316 1.70 13.61 -3.79
C ARG A 316 1.46 12.37 -4.66
N VAL A 317 0.38 11.66 -4.39
CA VAL A 317 0.08 10.38 -5.03
C VAL A 317 -1.03 10.54 -6.07
N ALA A 318 -0.88 9.88 -7.21
CA ALA A 318 -1.94 9.70 -8.19
C ALA A 318 -2.12 8.22 -8.54
N ALA A 319 -3.36 7.74 -8.55
CA ALA A 319 -3.72 6.38 -8.96
C ALA A 319 -4.87 6.42 -9.96
N ILE A 320 -4.59 6.09 -11.22
CA ILE A 320 -5.56 6.19 -12.31
C ILE A 320 -5.78 4.81 -12.91
N THR A 321 -7.04 4.44 -13.06
CA THR A 321 -7.46 3.13 -13.59
C THR A 321 -8.24 3.29 -14.88
N ALA A 322 -8.22 2.28 -15.74
CA ALA A 322 -9.13 2.26 -16.89
C ALA A 322 -10.60 2.05 -16.43
N LYS A 323 -10.83 1.09 -15.51
CA LYS A 323 -12.15 0.68 -15.00
C LYS A 323 -12.37 1.11 -13.54
N ASP A 324 -13.59 1.54 -13.19
CA ASP A 324 -13.86 2.11 -11.86
C ASP A 324 -13.86 1.10 -10.73
N LYS A 325 -14.14 -0.18 -11.01
CA LYS A 325 -14.24 -1.21 -9.97
C LYS A 325 -12.96 -1.33 -9.13
N LEU A 326 -11.80 -1.24 -9.78
CA LEU A 326 -10.50 -1.36 -9.11
C LEU A 326 -10.13 -0.08 -8.34
N ARG A 327 -10.55 1.09 -8.83
CA ARG A 327 -10.23 2.42 -8.28
C ARG A 327 -10.52 2.52 -6.79
N ARG A 328 -11.65 2.00 -6.33
CA ARG A 328 -12.04 2.05 -4.91
C ARG A 328 -11.09 1.29 -4.00
N ILE A 329 -10.50 0.19 -4.48
CA ILE A 329 -9.49 -0.57 -3.73
C ILE A 329 -8.17 0.22 -3.67
N LEU A 330 -7.78 0.85 -4.77
CA LEU A 330 -6.55 1.66 -4.86
C LEU A 330 -6.60 2.91 -3.97
N ALA A 331 -7.78 3.45 -3.71
CA ALA A 331 -8.00 4.60 -2.83
C ALA A 331 -7.84 4.27 -1.33
N HIS A 332 -7.61 3.00 -0.96
CA HIS A 332 -7.46 2.58 0.43
C HIS A 332 -6.35 3.35 1.14
N GLY A 333 -6.71 4.08 2.21
CA GLY A 333 -5.77 4.86 3.03
C GLY A 333 -5.27 6.15 2.37
N CYS A 334 -5.85 6.58 1.25
CA CYS A 334 -5.44 7.76 0.49
C CYS A 334 -6.35 8.99 0.70
N GLN A 335 -7.14 9.02 1.78
CA GLN A 335 -8.09 10.11 2.06
C GLN A 335 -7.44 11.32 2.74
N THR A 336 -6.33 11.14 3.48
CA THR A 336 -5.69 12.22 4.24
C THR A 336 -4.17 12.03 4.33
N PRO A 337 -3.36 12.84 3.61
CA PRO A 337 -3.79 13.83 2.63
C PRO A 337 -4.46 13.16 1.40
N PRO A 338 -5.43 13.83 0.75
CA PRO A 338 -6.15 13.24 -0.36
C PRO A 338 -5.21 13.03 -1.57
N ALA A 339 -5.15 11.80 -2.06
CA ALA A 339 -4.52 11.48 -3.35
C ALA A 339 -5.46 11.78 -4.52
N ILE A 340 -4.91 11.93 -5.72
CA ILE A 340 -5.71 11.97 -6.96
C ILE A 340 -6.02 10.54 -7.37
N CYS A 341 -7.26 10.10 -7.23
CA CYS A 341 -7.64 8.72 -7.55
C CYS A 341 -8.97 8.64 -8.32
N PHE A 342 -8.90 8.25 -9.59
CA PHE A 342 -10.08 8.15 -10.44
C PHE A 342 -9.94 7.08 -11.54
N SER A 343 -11.02 6.85 -12.28
CA SER A 343 -11.03 5.96 -13.44
C SER A 343 -11.38 6.70 -14.73
N SER A 344 -10.79 6.28 -15.85
CA SER A 344 -11.19 6.78 -17.17
C SER A 344 -12.68 6.53 -17.43
N GLU A 345 -13.20 5.36 -17.03
CA GLU A 345 -14.62 4.98 -17.18
C GLU A 345 -15.58 6.01 -16.56
N ARG A 346 -15.20 6.62 -15.43
CA ARG A 346 -16.04 7.56 -14.66
C ARG A 346 -15.42 8.95 -14.55
N ALA A 347 -14.59 9.35 -15.52
CA ALA A 347 -13.89 10.63 -15.49
C ALA A 347 -14.85 11.84 -15.38
N ALA A 348 -15.99 11.79 -16.06
CA ALA A 348 -17.01 12.83 -16.01
C ALA A 348 -17.67 13.01 -14.63
N GLU A 349 -17.64 11.97 -13.78
CA GLU A 349 -18.32 11.92 -12.48
C GLU A 349 -17.39 12.31 -11.31
N CYS A 350 -16.12 12.63 -11.60
CA CYS A 350 -15.11 12.87 -10.57
C CYS A 350 -15.41 14.13 -9.73
N THR A 351 -15.22 14.00 -8.42
CA THR A 351 -15.34 15.10 -7.46
C THR A 351 -14.05 15.29 -6.66
N VAL A 352 -13.81 16.51 -6.18
CA VAL A 352 -12.62 16.77 -5.32
C VAL A 352 -12.64 15.92 -4.05
N GLU A 353 -13.82 15.71 -3.47
CA GLU A 353 -13.97 14.96 -2.21
C GLU A 353 -13.71 13.46 -2.38
N GLU A 354 -14.21 12.82 -3.45
CA GLU A 354 -14.01 11.39 -3.67
C GLU A 354 -12.70 11.07 -4.40
N ASN A 355 -12.28 11.95 -5.33
CA ASN A 355 -11.23 11.64 -6.30
C ASN A 355 -10.00 12.56 -6.21
N GLY A 356 -10.02 13.60 -5.37
CA GLY A 356 -8.96 14.62 -5.34
C GLY A 356 -8.92 15.54 -6.57
N ILE A 357 -9.85 15.36 -7.51
CA ILE A 357 -9.96 16.13 -8.75
C ILE A 357 -11.41 16.13 -9.26
N SER A 358 -11.82 17.21 -9.92
CA SER A 358 -13.13 17.32 -10.59
C SER A 358 -12.99 17.83 -12.01
N GLY A 359 -14.01 17.59 -12.85
CA GLY A 359 -14.04 18.10 -14.23
C GLY A 359 -12.93 17.52 -15.11
N VAL A 360 -12.62 16.23 -14.94
CA VAL A 360 -11.47 15.56 -15.58
C VAL A 360 -11.51 15.67 -17.10
N GLU A 361 -12.68 15.49 -17.74
CA GLU A 361 -12.78 15.60 -19.20
C GLU A 361 -12.45 17.01 -19.73
N GLN A 362 -12.93 18.04 -19.04
CA GLN A 362 -12.62 19.43 -19.39
C GLN A 362 -11.14 19.73 -19.13
N TRP A 363 -10.61 19.25 -18.01
CA TRP A 363 -9.21 19.42 -17.65
C TRP A 363 -8.30 18.74 -18.67
N LEU A 364 -8.54 17.47 -19.02
CA LEU A 364 -7.77 16.73 -20.02
C LEU A 364 -8.02 17.24 -21.46
N GLY A 365 -9.13 17.94 -21.69
CA GLY A 365 -9.49 18.53 -22.98
C GLY A 365 -10.19 17.55 -23.93
N ARG A 366 -10.64 16.39 -23.44
CA ARG A 366 -11.35 15.38 -24.23
C ARG A 366 -12.30 14.52 -23.36
N PRO A 367 -13.43 14.04 -23.90
CA PRO A 367 -14.32 13.14 -23.18
C PRO A 367 -13.67 11.78 -22.96
N ALA A 368 -14.10 11.08 -21.91
CA ALA A 368 -13.71 9.70 -21.66
C ALA A 368 -14.23 8.80 -22.80
N PRO A 369 -13.38 7.91 -23.35
CA PRO A 369 -13.79 7.00 -24.39
C PRO A 369 -14.68 5.88 -23.85
N SER A 370 -15.29 5.13 -24.77
CA SER A 370 -16.06 3.93 -24.43
C SER A 370 -15.22 2.93 -23.64
N GLN A 371 -15.87 2.29 -22.68
CA GLN A 371 -15.25 1.24 -21.87
C GLN A 371 -14.81 0.00 -22.68
N TYR A 372 -15.25 -0.12 -23.94
CA TYR A 372 -14.90 -1.17 -24.89
C TYR A 372 -13.95 -0.64 -25.98
N SER A 373 -12.92 0.09 -25.57
CA SER A 373 -11.92 0.68 -26.46
C SER A 373 -10.54 0.65 -25.81
N GLY A 374 -9.49 0.38 -26.60
CA GLY A 374 -8.11 0.55 -26.14
C GLY A 374 -7.79 2.00 -25.77
N ASP A 375 -8.49 2.97 -26.34
CA ASP A 375 -8.32 4.40 -26.02
C ASP A 375 -8.66 4.72 -24.55
N LEU A 376 -9.44 3.86 -23.85
CA LEU A 376 -9.70 4.00 -22.41
C LEU A 376 -8.41 3.88 -21.58
N SER A 377 -7.54 2.95 -21.98
CA SER A 377 -6.22 2.78 -21.38
C SER A 377 -5.30 3.94 -21.76
N LEU A 378 -5.34 4.42 -23.01
CA LEU A 378 -4.53 5.58 -23.40
C LEU A 378 -4.94 6.86 -22.66
N TYR A 379 -6.23 7.04 -22.34
CA TYR A 379 -6.72 8.13 -21.50
C TYR A 379 -6.11 8.12 -20.09
N VAL A 380 -5.86 6.94 -19.51
CA VAL A 380 -5.16 6.80 -18.22
C VAL A 380 -3.76 7.42 -18.30
N LEU A 381 -3.03 7.08 -19.37
CA LEU A 381 -1.67 7.56 -19.59
C LEU A 381 -1.64 9.05 -19.92
N ASP A 382 -2.54 9.53 -20.78
CA ASP A 382 -2.70 10.95 -21.11
C ASP A 382 -2.94 11.78 -19.82
N ALA A 383 -3.79 11.29 -18.92
CA ALA A 383 -4.04 11.93 -17.63
C ALA A 383 -2.81 11.88 -16.70
N GLY A 384 -2.11 10.75 -16.64
CA GLY A 384 -0.87 10.62 -15.87
C GLY A 384 0.21 11.62 -16.33
N ILE A 385 0.42 11.72 -17.64
CA ILE A 385 1.33 12.69 -18.27
C ILE A 385 0.93 14.12 -17.89
N LYS A 386 -0.35 14.47 -18.02
CA LYS A 386 -0.81 15.82 -17.72
C LYS A 386 -0.65 16.19 -16.24
N LEU A 387 -0.91 15.26 -15.31
CA LEU A 387 -0.66 15.47 -13.88
C LEU A 387 0.83 15.67 -13.59
N LEU A 388 1.71 14.95 -14.29
CA LEU A 388 3.16 15.10 -14.16
C LEU A 388 3.63 16.47 -14.69
N GLN A 389 3.14 16.89 -15.87
CA GLN A 389 3.43 18.20 -16.47
C GLN A 389 3.01 19.37 -15.57
N GLU A 390 1.87 19.24 -14.90
CA GLU A 390 1.33 20.26 -13.98
C GLU A 390 1.92 20.16 -12.57
N GLU A 391 2.87 19.24 -12.34
CA GLU A 391 3.45 18.95 -11.04
C GLU A 391 2.36 18.74 -9.97
N ARG A 392 1.32 17.95 -10.26
CA ARG A 392 0.20 17.69 -9.33
C ARG A 392 0.35 16.38 -8.56
N ALA A 393 1.23 15.50 -9.00
CA ALA A 393 1.60 14.27 -8.32
C ALA A 393 3.07 13.93 -8.59
N ASP A 394 3.67 13.17 -7.67
CA ASP A 394 5.07 12.73 -7.73
C ASP A 394 5.17 11.20 -7.81
N PHE A 395 4.15 10.48 -7.37
CA PHE A 395 4.15 9.02 -7.33
C PHE A 395 2.87 8.48 -7.95
N PHE A 396 3.02 7.69 -9.00
CA PHE A 396 1.91 7.29 -9.86
C PHE A 396 1.76 5.77 -9.93
N TYR A 397 0.51 5.32 -9.87
CA TYR A 397 0.10 4.00 -10.33
C TYR A 397 -0.95 4.14 -11.44
N LEU A 398 -0.58 3.75 -12.65
CA LEU A 398 -1.42 3.86 -13.85
C LEU A 398 -1.74 2.45 -14.33
N THR A 399 -2.97 1.99 -14.14
CA THR A 399 -3.38 0.64 -14.56
C THR A 399 -4.35 0.68 -15.73
N LEU A 400 -4.02 -0.10 -16.75
CA LEU A 400 -4.73 -0.16 -18.02
C LEU A 400 -5.84 -1.22 -17.96
N SER A 401 -6.36 -1.59 -19.12
CA SER A 401 -7.38 -2.64 -19.32
C SER A 401 -6.93 -3.56 -20.44
N ASP A 402 -7.13 -4.86 -20.26
CA ASP A 402 -6.79 -5.96 -21.19
C ASP A 402 -7.79 -6.14 -22.34
N PHE A 403 -8.73 -5.21 -22.53
CA PHE A 403 -9.74 -5.26 -23.60
C PHE A 403 -9.17 -5.58 -25.00
N ILE A 404 -8.01 -5.03 -25.34
CA ILE A 404 -7.36 -5.29 -26.64
C ILE A 404 -6.77 -6.71 -26.65
N GLN A 405 -6.10 -7.10 -25.57
CA GLN A 405 -5.40 -8.37 -25.40
C GLN A 405 -6.36 -9.57 -25.44
N HIS A 406 -7.57 -9.40 -24.91
CA HIS A 406 -8.65 -10.38 -25.00
C HIS A 406 -9.18 -10.62 -26.43
N LYS A 407 -8.94 -9.71 -27.36
CA LYS A 407 -9.49 -9.78 -28.74
C LYS A 407 -8.43 -10.00 -29.81
N HIS A 408 -7.22 -9.55 -29.55
CA HIS A 408 -6.18 -9.37 -30.56
C HIS A 408 -4.88 -10.01 -30.09
N GLU A 409 -4.38 -10.97 -30.85
CA GLU A 409 -3.11 -11.64 -30.58
C GLU A 409 -1.90 -10.71 -30.82
N PRO A 410 -0.73 -11.00 -30.23
CA PRO A 410 0.51 -10.29 -30.51
C PRO A 410 0.82 -10.24 -32.01
N GLY A 411 1.16 -9.06 -32.54
CA GLY A 411 1.45 -8.87 -33.97
C GLY A 411 0.24 -8.63 -34.87
N SER A 412 -0.98 -8.68 -34.33
CA SER A 412 -2.14 -8.13 -35.04
C SER A 412 -2.08 -6.61 -35.10
N LYS A 413 -2.72 -6.02 -36.12
CA LYS A 413 -2.69 -4.57 -36.36
C LYS A 413 -3.22 -3.77 -35.17
N GLU A 414 -4.33 -4.21 -34.58
CA GLU A 414 -4.97 -3.52 -33.45
C GLU A 414 -4.13 -3.61 -32.17
N ALA A 415 -3.53 -4.78 -31.90
CA ALA A 415 -2.60 -4.93 -30.77
C ALA A 415 -1.35 -4.05 -30.95
N ASP A 416 -0.76 -4.05 -32.14
CA ASP A 416 0.44 -3.26 -32.42
C ASP A 416 0.17 -1.75 -32.33
N GLN A 417 -0.99 -1.29 -32.84
CA GLN A 417 -1.41 0.10 -32.69
C GLN A 417 -1.60 0.49 -31.22
N PHE A 418 -2.18 -0.40 -30.41
CA PHE A 418 -2.37 -0.15 -29.00
C PHE A 418 -1.03 -0.09 -28.24
N MET A 419 -0.13 -1.04 -28.49
CA MET A 419 1.21 -1.06 -27.88
C MET A 419 2.06 0.14 -28.30
N LYS A 420 1.98 0.60 -29.56
CA LYS A 420 2.59 1.86 -30.01
C LYS A 420 2.07 3.07 -29.24
N GLY A 421 0.76 3.12 -29.03
CA GLY A 421 0.13 4.15 -28.22
C GLY A 421 0.70 4.18 -26.80
N ILE A 422 0.89 3.02 -26.18
CA ILE A 422 1.54 2.93 -24.86
C ILE A 422 3.00 3.39 -24.94
N ASP A 423 3.78 2.91 -25.91
CA ASP A 423 5.20 3.25 -26.09
C ASP A 423 5.43 4.77 -26.21
N ASP A 424 4.59 5.46 -26.99
CA ASP A 424 4.64 6.91 -27.14
C ASP A 424 4.41 7.66 -25.82
N ARG A 425 3.48 7.18 -24.97
CA ARG A 425 3.23 7.80 -23.67
C ARG A 425 4.32 7.48 -22.65
N LEU A 426 4.89 6.28 -22.70
CA LEU A 426 6.06 5.96 -21.87
C LEU A 426 7.23 6.89 -22.21
N ARG A 427 7.43 7.23 -23.49
CA ARG A 427 8.44 8.21 -23.92
C ARG A 427 8.20 9.55 -23.24
N GLU A 428 6.98 10.08 -23.32
CA GLU A 428 6.64 11.38 -22.73
C GLU A 428 6.87 11.41 -21.21
N LEU A 429 6.51 10.34 -20.50
CA LEU A 429 6.76 10.23 -19.06
C LEU A 429 8.27 10.25 -18.72
N VAL A 430 9.09 9.54 -19.50
CA VAL A 430 10.56 9.53 -19.34
C VAL A 430 11.15 10.90 -19.68
N GLU A 431 10.70 11.55 -20.75
CA GLU A 431 11.17 12.88 -21.18
C GLU A 431 10.83 13.98 -20.17
N LEU A 432 9.73 13.83 -19.42
CA LEU A 432 9.38 14.68 -18.28
C LEU A 432 10.23 14.43 -17.02
N GLY A 433 11.21 13.51 -17.10
CA GLY A 433 12.18 13.25 -16.04
C GLY A 433 11.72 12.21 -15.01
N ALA A 434 10.62 11.49 -15.25
CA ALA A 434 10.16 10.46 -14.34
C ALA A 434 11.02 9.18 -14.41
N VAL A 435 11.15 8.50 -13.26
CA VAL A 435 11.52 7.09 -13.22
C VAL A 435 10.28 6.28 -13.61
N VAL A 436 10.34 5.56 -14.73
CA VAL A 436 9.19 4.82 -15.26
C VAL A 436 9.43 3.32 -15.09
N GLY A 437 8.51 2.63 -14.43
CA GLY A 437 8.42 1.18 -14.38
C GLY A 437 7.19 0.70 -15.15
N ALA A 438 7.32 -0.40 -15.91
CA ALA A 438 6.20 -1.04 -16.60
C ALA A 438 6.15 -2.53 -16.26
N THR A 439 4.95 -3.04 -15.98
CA THR A 439 4.73 -4.47 -15.74
C THR A 439 3.33 -4.91 -16.14
N GLY A 440 3.03 -6.20 -16.02
CA GLY A 440 1.68 -6.76 -16.20
C GLY A 440 1.11 -7.30 -14.89
N ASP A 441 -0.21 -7.28 -14.76
CA ASP A 441 -0.91 -8.03 -13.73
C ASP A 441 -0.98 -9.53 -14.08
N HIS A 442 -1.16 -9.87 -15.34
CA HIS A 442 -1.07 -11.22 -15.89
C HIS A 442 -0.73 -11.20 -17.39
N GLY A 443 -0.38 -12.36 -17.94
CA GLY A 443 -0.27 -12.59 -19.39
C GLY A 443 -1.63 -12.88 -20.04
N MET A 444 -1.61 -13.42 -21.25
CA MET A 444 -2.83 -13.70 -22.03
C MET A 444 -2.63 -14.83 -23.03
N SER A 445 -3.39 -15.91 -22.89
CA SER A 445 -3.29 -17.07 -23.81
C SER A 445 -4.49 -17.20 -24.74
N ALA A 446 -4.25 -17.80 -25.91
CA ALA A 446 -5.31 -18.30 -26.77
C ALA A 446 -6.01 -19.51 -26.13
N LYS A 447 -7.35 -19.50 -26.11
CA LYS A 447 -8.22 -20.53 -25.49
C LYS A 447 -9.15 -21.16 -26.52
N SER A 448 -8.72 -21.14 -27.78
CA SER A 448 -9.42 -21.69 -28.92
C SER A 448 -8.55 -22.74 -29.62
N ASN A 449 -9.21 -23.66 -30.32
CA ASN A 449 -8.53 -24.60 -31.23
C ASN A 449 -8.10 -23.90 -32.53
N ALA A 450 -7.44 -24.65 -33.42
CA ALA A 450 -6.97 -24.13 -34.72
C ALA A 450 -8.09 -23.60 -35.64
N ASN A 451 -9.34 -23.98 -35.41
CA ASN A 451 -10.51 -23.47 -36.13
C ASN A 451 -11.13 -22.23 -35.46
N GLY A 452 -10.52 -21.72 -34.39
CA GLY A 452 -11.03 -20.59 -33.61
C GLY A 452 -12.12 -20.94 -32.61
N GLU A 453 -12.52 -22.21 -32.49
CA GLU A 453 -13.58 -22.62 -31.56
C GLU A 453 -13.06 -22.67 -30.11
N PRO A 454 -13.79 -22.12 -29.13
CA PRO A 454 -13.34 -22.06 -27.75
C PRO A 454 -13.29 -23.46 -27.12
N ASN A 455 -12.21 -23.74 -26.39
CA ASN A 455 -12.05 -25.00 -25.66
C ASN A 455 -12.51 -24.81 -24.21
N ILE A 456 -13.73 -25.27 -23.90
CA ILE A 456 -14.41 -25.00 -22.63
C ILE A 456 -14.75 -26.30 -21.90
N LEU A 457 -14.24 -26.44 -20.68
CA LEU A 457 -14.66 -27.46 -19.73
C LEU A 457 -15.76 -26.92 -18.82
N PHE A 458 -16.99 -27.42 -18.93
CA PHE A 458 -18.07 -27.12 -17.98
C PHE A 458 -17.98 -28.06 -16.77
N LEU A 459 -17.12 -27.70 -15.82
CA LEU A 459 -16.71 -28.60 -14.74
C LEU A 459 -17.86 -28.97 -13.81
N GLU A 460 -18.80 -28.05 -13.55
CA GLU A 460 -19.94 -28.33 -12.66
C GLU A 460 -20.87 -29.40 -13.23
N ASP A 461 -21.08 -29.39 -14.56
CA ASP A 461 -21.90 -30.39 -15.25
C ASP A 461 -21.25 -31.78 -15.13
N VAL A 462 -19.94 -31.86 -15.44
CA VAL A 462 -19.16 -33.12 -15.37
C VAL A 462 -19.17 -33.71 -13.96
N LEU A 463 -18.97 -32.87 -12.94
CA LEU A 463 -18.92 -33.33 -11.55
C LEU A 463 -20.31 -33.72 -11.03
N ASN A 464 -21.35 -32.95 -11.34
CA ASN A 464 -22.71 -33.27 -10.87
C ASN A 464 -23.32 -34.48 -11.61
N GLU A 465 -22.94 -34.74 -12.87
CA GLU A 465 -23.31 -35.99 -13.55
C GLU A 465 -22.73 -37.22 -12.84
N ARG A 466 -21.49 -37.12 -12.34
CA ARG A 466 -20.76 -38.24 -11.75
C ARG A 466 -21.02 -38.46 -10.26
N PHE A 467 -21.13 -37.38 -9.49
CA PHE A 467 -21.23 -37.43 -8.03
C PHE A 467 -22.64 -37.15 -7.50
N GLY A 468 -23.56 -36.77 -8.38
CA GLY A 468 -24.96 -36.50 -8.07
C GLY A 468 -25.34 -35.03 -8.25
N VAL A 469 -26.63 -34.79 -8.46
CA VAL A 469 -27.20 -33.45 -8.65
C VAL A 469 -26.84 -32.56 -7.46
N GLU A 470 -26.26 -31.39 -7.74
CA GLU A 470 -25.79 -30.42 -6.74
C GLU A 470 -24.75 -30.97 -5.74
N ALA A 471 -24.02 -32.03 -6.11
CA ALA A 471 -22.90 -32.52 -5.29
C ALA A 471 -21.77 -31.49 -5.19
N THR A 472 -21.60 -30.69 -6.25
CA THR A 472 -20.56 -29.67 -6.34
C THR A 472 -21.11 -28.34 -6.82
N ARG A 473 -20.46 -27.25 -6.40
CA ARG A 473 -20.65 -25.89 -6.91
C ARG A 473 -19.32 -25.33 -7.39
N VAL A 474 -19.26 -24.89 -8.64
CA VAL A 474 -18.05 -24.32 -9.26
C VAL A 474 -18.18 -22.81 -9.31
N ILE A 475 -17.18 -22.12 -8.78
CA ILE A 475 -17.07 -20.66 -8.77
C ILE A 475 -15.96 -20.25 -9.74
N CYS A 476 -16.32 -19.47 -10.76
CA CYS A 476 -15.42 -18.87 -11.75
C CYS A 476 -15.05 -17.44 -11.32
N PRO A 477 -13.93 -17.19 -10.62
CA PRO A 477 -13.68 -15.91 -9.96
C PRO A 477 -13.16 -14.81 -10.90
N ILE A 478 -13.08 -15.08 -12.21
CA ILE A 478 -12.45 -14.22 -13.21
C ILE A 478 -13.22 -12.91 -13.45
N THR A 479 -14.54 -12.91 -13.41
CA THR A 479 -15.37 -11.71 -13.64
C THR A 479 -16.60 -11.73 -12.74
N ASP A 480 -17.37 -10.66 -12.75
CA ASP A 480 -18.59 -10.57 -11.96
C ASP A 480 -19.62 -11.62 -12.44
N PRO A 481 -20.36 -12.28 -11.53
CA PRO A 481 -21.35 -13.29 -11.90
C PRO A 481 -22.50 -12.73 -12.76
N PHE A 482 -22.64 -11.40 -12.82
CA PHE A 482 -23.65 -10.68 -13.59
C PHE A 482 -23.12 -10.11 -14.92
N VAL A 483 -21.81 -10.08 -15.13
CA VAL A 483 -21.17 -9.50 -16.31
C VAL A 483 -20.91 -10.60 -17.34
N ARG A 484 -21.59 -10.51 -18.50
CA ARG A 484 -21.52 -11.50 -19.58
C ARG A 484 -20.37 -11.28 -20.58
N HIS A 485 -19.48 -10.31 -20.34
CA HIS A 485 -18.33 -10.09 -21.22
C HIS A 485 -17.34 -11.26 -21.07
N HIS A 486 -16.90 -11.82 -22.22
CA HIS A 486 -16.07 -13.03 -22.31
C HIS A 486 -16.66 -14.30 -21.68
N GLY A 487 -17.98 -14.30 -21.45
CA GLY A 487 -18.72 -15.45 -20.93
C GLY A 487 -18.33 -15.88 -19.52
N ALA A 488 -17.57 -15.11 -18.73
CA ALA A 488 -17.06 -15.53 -17.42
C ALA A 488 -16.19 -16.81 -17.45
N LEU A 489 -15.33 -16.91 -18.47
CA LEU A 489 -14.48 -18.08 -18.73
C LEU A 489 -13.00 -17.73 -18.50
N GLY A 490 -12.38 -18.40 -17.53
CA GLY A 490 -10.96 -18.26 -17.20
C GLY A 490 -10.30 -19.60 -16.95
N SER A 491 -8.98 -19.59 -16.71
CA SER A 491 -8.20 -20.82 -16.54
C SER A 491 -8.12 -21.31 -15.07
N PHE A 492 -8.88 -20.70 -14.16
CA PHE A 492 -8.86 -21.03 -12.72
C PHE A 492 -10.28 -21.01 -12.14
N VAL A 493 -10.65 -22.07 -11.41
CA VAL A 493 -11.92 -22.15 -10.68
C VAL A 493 -11.75 -22.73 -9.28
N ARG A 494 -12.73 -22.44 -8.42
CA ARG A 494 -12.87 -23.02 -7.09
C ARG A 494 -14.07 -23.96 -7.07
N VAL A 495 -13.91 -25.16 -6.54
CA VAL A 495 -14.99 -26.14 -6.38
C VAL A 495 -15.31 -26.28 -4.89
N TYR A 496 -16.60 -26.19 -4.57
CA TYR A 496 -17.14 -26.39 -3.24
C TYR A 496 -17.96 -27.69 -3.22
N LEU A 497 -17.69 -28.54 -2.24
CA LEU A 497 -18.32 -29.85 -2.10
C LEU A 497 -19.45 -29.78 -1.10
N LYS A 498 -20.58 -30.41 -1.43
CA LYS A 498 -21.66 -30.63 -0.47
C LYS A 498 -21.25 -31.66 0.60
N ASP A 499 -20.48 -32.67 0.20
CA ASP A 499 -19.92 -33.71 1.06
C ASP A 499 -18.39 -33.75 0.90
N VAL A 500 -17.68 -33.22 1.90
CA VAL A 500 -16.22 -33.15 1.92
C VAL A 500 -15.54 -34.52 1.95
N THR A 501 -16.26 -35.60 2.29
CA THR A 501 -15.68 -36.96 2.25
C THR A 501 -15.38 -37.42 0.83
N GLN A 502 -15.95 -36.75 -0.19
CA GLN A 502 -15.72 -37.03 -1.60
C GLN A 502 -14.47 -36.33 -2.18
N LEU A 503 -13.75 -35.54 -1.38
CA LEU A 503 -12.63 -34.69 -1.83
C LEU A 503 -11.65 -35.43 -2.75
N GLU A 504 -11.08 -36.54 -2.30
CA GLU A 504 -10.09 -37.30 -3.07
C GLU A 504 -10.66 -37.89 -4.36
N SER A 505 -11.94 -38.31 -4.31
CA SER A 505 -12.61 -38.85 -5.49
C SER A 505 -12.83 -37.76 -6.54
N VAL A 506 -13.29 -36.58 -6.14
CA VAL A 506 -13.48 -35.43 -7.04
C VAL A 506 -12.14 -34.96 -7.62
N ILE A 507 -11.10 -34.85 -6.80
CA ILE A 507 -9.73 -34.53 -7.26
C ILE A 507 -9.26 -35.54 -8.31
N SER A 508 -9.44 -36.84 -8.06
CA SER A 508 -9.06 -37.88 -9.01
C SER A 508 -9.79 -37.76 -10.36
N VAL A 509 -11.05 -37.34 -10.35
CA VAL A 509 -11.82 -37.12 -11.59
C VAL A 509 -11.29 -35.90 -12.33
N CYS A 510 -11.15 -34.76 -11.66
CA CYS A 510 -10.61 -33.54 -12.26
C CYS A 510 -9.24 -33.80 -12.89
N ARG A 511 -8.34 -34.54 -12.22
CA ARG A 511 -7.00 -34.87 -12.72
C ARG A 511 -7.01 -35.71 -14.00
N SER A 512 -8.08 -36.46 -14.26
CA SER A 512 -8.22 -37.29 -15.46
C SER A 512 -8.74 -36.54 -16.68
N LEU A 513 -9.20 -35.29 -16.52
CA LEU A 513 -9.75 -34.48 -17.61
C LEU A 513 -8.60 -33.85 -18.41
N PRO A 514 -8.60 -33.95 -19.75
CA PRO A 514 -7.50 -33.47 -20.58
C PRO A 514 -7.33 -31.94 -20.56
N GLU A 515 -8.38 -31.18 -20.21
CA GLU A 515 -8.35 -29.73 -20.09
C GLU A 515 -7.75 -29.25 -18.77
N VAL A 516 -7.52 -30.14 -17.80
CA VAL A 516 -7.00 -29.79 -16.47
C VAL A 516 -5.48 -29.95 -16.45
N TRP A 517 -4.78 -28.85 -16.18
CA TRP A 517 -3.34 -28.87 -15.92
C TRP A 517 -3.07 -29.33 -14.49
N GLU A 518 -3.75 -28.71 -13.53
CA GLU A 518 -3.51 -28.98 -12.13
C GLU A 518 -4.80 -28.95 -11.31
N VAL A 519 -4.86 -29.85 -10.33
CA VAL A 519 -5.93 -29.88 -9.32
C VAL A 519 -5.31 -30.15 -7.95
N LEU A 520 -5.67 -29.32 -6.99
CA LEU A 520 -5.19 -29.34 -5.60
C LEU A 520 -6.36 -29.18 -4.65
N SER A 521 -6.22 -29.65 -3.41
CA SER A 521 -7.11 -29.17 -2.35
C SER A 521 -6.94 -27.66 -2.18
N GLY A 522 -7.98 -26.96 -1.71
CA GLY A 522 -7.92 -25.52 -1.50
C GLY A 522 -6.82 -25.11 -0.51
N TYR A 523 -6.57 -25.94 0.50
CA TYR A 523 -5.48 -25.72 1.46
C TYR A 523 -4.08 -25.83 0.80
N GLU A 524 -3.86 -26.87 -0.01
CA GLU A 524 -2.59 -27.04 -0.73
C GLU A 524 -2.38 -25.94 -1.75
N ALA A 525 -3.43 -25.55 -2.47
CA ALA A 525 -3.39 -24.44 -3.42
C ALA A 525 -3.05 -23.13 -2.71
N ALA A 526 -3.73 -22.81 -1.59
CA ALA A 526 -3.45 -21.62 -0.79
C ALA A 526 -1.98 -21.55 -0.35
N ARG A 527 -1.42 -22.66 0.11
CA ARG A 527 -0.02 -22.73 0.53
C ARG A 527 0.95 -22.67 -0.64
N LYS A 528 0.65 -23.33 -1.76
CA LYS A 528 1.54 -23.39 -2.93
C LYS A 528 1.63 -22.04 -3.65
N TYR A 529 0.53 -21.30 -3.65
CA TYR A 529 0.34 -20.12 -4.49
C TYR A 529 0.18 -18.81 -3.71
N ASP A 530 0.44 -18.83 -2.41
CA ASP A 530 0.29 -17.69 -1.51
C ASP A 530 -1.10 -17.03 -1.63
N MET A 531 -2.16 -17.85 -1.59
CA MET A 531 -3.56 -17.41 -1.60
C MET A 531 -4.16 -17.46 -0.19
N PRO A 532 -5.19 -16.64 0.13
CA PRO A 532 -5.80 -16.60 1.45
C PRO A 532 -6.64 -17.85 1.71
N PRO A 533 -6.24 -18.74 2.64
CA PRO A 533 -6.89 -20.05 2.83
C PRO A 533 -8.36 -19.94 3.25
N ASP A 534 -8.75 -18.83 3.89
CA ASP A 534 -10.12 -18.57 4.34
C ASP A 534 -11.08 -18.19 3.20
N ARG A 535 -10.58 -17.96 1.98
CA ARG A 535 -11.38 -17.60 0.80
C ARG A 535 -11.32 -18.67 -0.30
N GLU A 536 -10.75 -19.83 -0.01
CA GLU A 536 -10.61 -20.92 -0.98
C GLU A 536 -11.78 -21.91 -0.96
N GLY A 537 -12.02 -22.51 -2.14
CA GLY A 537 -12.88 -23.67 -2.29
C GLY A 537 -12.29 -24.90 -1.61
N ASP A 538 -13.01 -26.02 -1.63
CA ASP A 538 -12.45 -27.30 -1.17
C ASP A 538 -11.38 -27.81 -2.14
N ILE A 539 -11.55 -27.48 -3.42
CA ILE A 539 -10.63 -27.83 -4.50
C ILE A 539 -10.39 -26.59 -5.37
N VAL A 540 -9.16 -26.45 -5.84
CA VAL A 540 -8.77 -25.52 -6.91
C VAL A 540 -8.46 -26.32 -8.16
N VAL A 541 -8.97 -25.88 -9.30
CA VAL A 541 -8.71 -26.49 -10.61
C VAL A 541 -8.18 -25.42 -11.56
N ILE A 542 -7.06 -25.74 -12.21
CA ILE A 542 -6.37 -24.89 -13.17
C ILE A 542 -6.31 -25.62 -14.51
N SER A 543 -6.70 -24.96 -15.60
CA SER A 543 -6.72 -25.57 -16.93
C SER A 543 -5.38 -25.49 -17.66
N THR A 544 -5.28 -26.26 -18.74
CA THR A 544 -4.18 -26.16 -19.72
C THR A 544 -4.17 -24.80 -20.42
N ALA A 545 -3.03 -24.46 -21.03
CA ALA A 545 -2.83 -23.15 -21.67
C ALA A 545 -3.90 -22.80 -22.71
N ASN A 546 -4.44 -23.80 -23.42
CA ASN A 546 -5.42 -23.63 -24.48
C ASN A 546 -6.88 -23.86 -24.06
N SER A 547 -7.17 -23.99 -22.76
CA SER A 547 -8.51 -24.31 -22.26
C SER A 547 -8.97 -23.33 -21.19
N VAL A 548 -10.28 -23.14 -21.07
CA VAL A 548 -10.94 -22.42 -19.97
C VAL A 548 -11.91 -23.32 -19.24
N ILE A 549 -12.20 -22.97 -17.99
CA ILE A 549 -13.14 -23.70 -17.14
C ILE A 549 -14.35 -22.81 -16.86
N GLY A 550 -15.53 -23.32 -17.21
CA GLY A 550 -16.82 -22.78 -16.82
C GLY A 550 -17.45 -23.57 -15.69
N SER A 551 -18.53 -23.03 -15.12
CA SER A 551 -19.42 -23.71 -14.20
C SER A 551 -20.27 -24.75 -14.96
N SER A 552 -21.52 -24.43 -15.29
CA SER A 552 -22.44 -25.27 -16.07
C SER A 552 -22.78 -24.61 -17.40
N ARG A 553 -22.94 -25.36 -18.49
CA ARG A 553 -23.26 -24.82 -19.82
C ARG A 553 -24.45 -23.87 -19.84
N ALA A 554 -25.48 -24.17 -19.04
CA ALA A 554 -26.70 -23.34 -18.96
C ALA A 554 -26.49 -21.96 -18.31
N LYS A 555 -25.40 -21.76 -17.56
CA LYS A 555 -25.07 -20.51 -16.86
C LYS A 555 -24.17 -19.57 -17.69
N HIS A 556 -23.63 -20.04 -18.81
CA HIS A 556 -22.71 -19.26 -19.64
C HIS A 556 -23.37 -18.82 -20.94
N ASP A 557 -23.33 -17.52 -21.22
CA ASP A 557 -23.75 -16.94 -22.50
C ASP A 557 -22.57 -16.93 -23.48
N LEU A 558 -22.59 -17.82 -24.46
CA LEU A 558 -21.52 -17.99 -25.44
C LEU A 558 -21.76 -17.22 -26.74
N SER A 559 -22.81 -16.39 -26.81
CA SER A 559 -23.20 -15.71 -28.05
C SER A 559 -22.11 -14.76 -28.57
N THR A 560 -21.41 -14.07 -27.67
CA THR A 560 -20.35 -13.09 -27.97
C THR A 560 -18.94 -13.68 -27.96
N VAL A 561 -18.77 -14.91 -27.45
CA VAL A 561 -17.47 -15.61 -27.39
C VAL A 561 -16.99 -16.02 -28.79
N LYS A 562 -17.85 -15.95 -29.81
CA LYS A 562 -17.53 -16.32 -31.20
C LYS A 562 -17.14 -15.16 -32.11
N ASP A 563 -17.20 -13.92 -31.62
CA ASP A 563 -16.87 -12.74 -32.44
C ASP A 563 -15.37 -12.69 -32.78
N HIS A 564 -14.53 -13.23 -31.91
CA HIS A 564 -13.09 -13.42 -32.08
C HIS A 564 -12.68 -14.76 -31.44
N PRO A 565 -11.58 -15.40 -31.89
CA PRO A 565 -11.01 -16.54 -31.16
C PRO A 565 -10.80 -16.17 -29.68
N LEU A 566 -11.25 -17.03 -28.77
CA LEU A 566 -11.25 -16.73 -27.34
C LEU A 566 -9.81 -16.60 -26.85
N ARG A 567 -9.51 -15.51 -26.16
CA ARG A 567 -8.29 -15.31 -25.39
C ARG A 567 -8.68 -14.99 -23.95
N SER A 568 -8.00 -15.61 -22.99
CA SER A 568 -8.30 -15.42 -21.57
C SER A 568 -7.09 -15.76 -20.69
N HIS A 569 -7.29 -15.60 -19.39
CA HIS A 569 -6.25 -15.70 -18.37
C HIS A 569 -6.77 -16.37 -17.08
N GLY A 570 -5.96 -16.37 -16.01
CA GLY A 570 -6.29 -16.91 -14.70
C GLY A 570 -5.41 -18.09 -14.26
N GLY A 571 -4.73 -18.74 -15.20
CA GLY A 571 -3.98 -19.98 -14.98
C GLY A 571 -2.47 -19.77 -14.94
N LEU A 572 -1.75 -20.90 -14.90
CA LEU A 572 -0.28 -20.92 -14.85
C LEU A 572 0.37 -20.41 -16.14
N SER A 573 -0.28 -20.63 -17.29
CA SER A 573 0.20 -20.17 -18.60
C SER A 573 0.15 -18.65 -18.79
N GLU A 574 -0.49 -17.91 -17.88
CA GLU A 574 -0.59 -16.45 -17.92
C GLU A 574 0.15 -15.78 -16.75
N GLN A 575 1.11 -16.49 -16.13
CA GLN A 575 1.87 -15.91 -15.03
C GLN A 575 3.08 -15.10 -15.46
N ASP A 576 3.74 -15.50 -16.54
CA ASP A 576 4.92 -14.80 -17.02
C ASP A 576 4.51 -13.45 -17.59
N ILE A 577 5.15 -12.39 -17.09
CA ILE A 577 4.90 -11.00 -17.45
C ILE A 577 6.22 -10.22 -17.49
N PRO A 578 6.34 -9.17 -18.33
CA PRO A 578 7.51 -8.30 -18.29
C PRO A 578 7.56 -7.45 -17.00
N VAL A 579 8.76 -7.21 -16.50
CA VAL A 579 9.09 -6.14 -15.54
C VAL A 579 10.22 -5.32 -16.15
N ILE A 580 9.95 -4.03 -16.38
CA ILE A 580 10.82 -3.14 -17.15
C ILE A 580 10.98 -1.80 -16.43
N THR A 581 12.17 -1.20 -16.43
CA THR A 581 12.39 0.16 -15.92
C THR A 581 13.14 1.02 -16.92
N SER A 582 12.87 2.33 -16.88
CA SER A 582 13.55 3.32 -17.73
C SER A 582 14.97 3.64 -17.27
N ARG A 583 15.32 3.25 -16.05
CA ARG A 583 16.65 3.43 -15.47
C ARG A 583 17.32 2.07 -15.25
N PRO A 584 18.65 2.01 -15.35
CA PRO A 584 19.40 0.83 -14.96
C PRO A 584 19.31 0.63 -13.44
N VAL A 585 19.55 -0.61 -13.02
CA VAL A 585 19.67 -0.97 -11.61
C VAL A 585 21.11 -0.76 -11.10
N LYS A 586 21.25 -0.44 -9.81
CA LYS A 586 22.54 -0.22 -9.14
C LYS A 586 23.42 -1.47 -9.12
N ASP A 587 22.79 -2.65 -9.00
CA ASP A 587 23.46 -3.96 -8.97
C ASP A 587 22.80 -4.91 -9.98
N PRO A 588 23.28 -4.94 -11.24
CA PRO A 588 22.73 -5.79 -12.28
C PRO A 588 22.86 -7.30 -12.00
N GLU A 589 23.90 -7.72 -11.28
CA GLU A 589 24.13 -9.14 -10.97
C GLU A 589 23.10 -9.64 -9.96
N ALA A 590 22.93 -8.90 -8.86
CA ALA A 590 21.91 -9.22 -7.86
C ALA A 590 20.49 -9.14 -8.44
N ALA A 591 20.22 -8.14 -9.28
CA ALA A 591 18.93 -8.00 -9.95
C ALA A 591 18.67 -9.14 -10.95
N GLY A 592 19.67 -9.58 -11.69
CA GLY A 592 19.57 -10.69 -12.64
C GLY A 592 19.38 -12.06 -11.98
N ALA A 593 19.86 -12.23 -10.75
CA ALA A 593 19.70 -13.47 -9.97
C ALA A 593 18.37 -13.57 -9.20
N ARG A 594 17.61 -12.48 -9.11
CA ARG A 594 16.36 -12.41 -8.34
C ARG A 594 15.20 -13.03 -9.12
N ASN A 595 14.39 -13.83 -8.41
CA ASN A 595 13.08 -14.26 -8.91
C ASN A 595 12.08 -13.12 -8.73
N TRP A 596 11.77 -12.42 -9.82
CA TRP A 596 10.89 -11.26 -9.79
C TRP A 596 9.42 -11.67 -9.75
N ARG A 597 8.65 -10.92 -8.97
CA ARG A 597 7.18 -10.92 -9.02
C ARG A 597 6.69 -9.60 -9.60
N ASN A 598 5.51 -9.56 -10.20
CA ASN A 598 4.93 -8.29 -10.68
C ASN A 598 4.84 -7.24 -9.55
N TYR A 599 4.51 -7.68 -8.34
CA TYR A 599 4.46 -6.81 -7.15
C TYR A 599 5.81 -6.38 -6.58
N ASP A 600 6.91 -6.71 -7.24
CA ASP A 600 8.23 -6.14 -6.96
C ASP A 600 8.51 -4.85 -7.72
N ILE A 601 7.66 -4.45 -8.67
CA ILE A 601 7.92 -3.29 -9.54
C ILE A 601 8.19 -2.00 -8.76
N PHE A 602 7.47 -1.75 -7.66
CA PHE A 602 7.71 -0.57 -6.82
C PHE A 602 9.03 -0.63 -6.06
N ASP A 603 9.41 -1.81 -5.56
CA ASP A 603 10.71 -2.02 -4.91
C ASP A 603 11.85 -1.83 -5.91
N LEU A 604 11.68 -2.33 -7.13
CA LEU A 604 12.63 -2.14 -8.23
C LEU A 604 12.84 -0.64 -8.54
N VAL A 605 11.77 0.14 -8.76
CA VAL A 605 11.92 1.57 -9.11
C VAL A 605 12.36 2.46 -7.94
N LEU A 606 12.05 2.10 -6.70
CA LEU A 606 12.38 2.90 -5.51
C LEU A 606 13.75 2.57 -4.92
N ASN A 607 14.09 1.29 -4.82
CA ASN A 607 15.26 0.82 -4.08
C ASN A 607 16.41 0.46 -5.03
N CYS A 608 16.11 -0.20 -6.16
CA CYS A 608 17.11 -0.81 -7.02
C CYS A 608 17.61 0.10 -8.16
N CYS A 609 16.76 0.96 -8.73
CA CYS A 609 17.14 1.88 -9.80
C CYS A 609 18.24 2.87 -9.36
N ALA A 610 19.14 3.20 -10.29
CA ALA A 610 20.25 4.15 -10.11
C ALA A 610 19.84 5.62 -10.19
#